data_AF-A0AAV7Z5N3-F1
#
_entry.id   AF-A0AAV7Z5N3-F1
#
_cell.length_a   1.000
_cell.length_b   1.000
_cell.length_c   1.000
_cell.angle_alpha   90.00
_cell.angle_beta   90.00
_cell.angle_gamma   90.00
#
_symmetry.space_group_name_H-M   'P 1'
#
loop_
_entity.id
_entity.type
_entity.pdbx_description
1 polymer ?
#
loop_
_entity_poly.entity_id
_entity_poly.type
_entity_poly.pdbx_seq_one_letter_code
_entity_poly.pdbx_strand_id
1 'polypeptide(L)'
;MSKKDSILTKRFSNLINCKEMSDVKFIVGLNKTEIYGHQLILSMSSRRFKELFYKKRLQIEKEIKGREEEKEKEKKHKKKKKKEIEKEIKKEKRKGTGAGREKEKEIVHEKRKKKRNKKGKELGIEKKTISLPESNMIVITLPQVSSRAFKEILNYCYSRKLFLNESIAHDVYFLADYYQLAELKNCCRKFLKNNLNSSNCLLLFQKSIELGYTDLKDIILRTIILKSRELFSQKGSFQNVKPETIKLLLAQRLATQEIELFRRILELNYNNSVKEELISMLKFNLLGTIGRNEVQKSGYGIKHLNNFLKKEKKENNKNCNLMQNGELDFVKKTSNGSDNRSEKKDEKDEEKEKVKENLNLQTNINENENEKEKEKEKGIGFVVNAKLPELSRIKKFQKKIKKIQLLILASTNNKNYIRNVCSSIISHGYLKKNIICVKANSEIPSRSMLLKVDVIFIFSISPFKNAKILGDLLADFVESGRGIVICSPDCLRKDHERSLKGKIISKEFLPFLPSKLVHNKPSTLGKINLPNHPILEGVSSFHGGKDSFHLQPKKYSMHSQRIAEWKNSQPLISLKFYNNNCSQKHGCVIVLNFWPVSDDLKKNHSFWIPTTDGAKIIGNSIQFATNF
;
A
#
# COMPACT_ATOMS: atom_id res chain seq x y z
N MET A 1 -10.59 21.44 8.79
CA MET A 1 -11.59 21.49 9.87
C MET A 1 -11.33 22.70 10.74
N SER A 2 -12.36 23.45 11.11
CA SER A 2 -12.21 24.60 12.01
C SER A 2 -11.86 24.11 13.43
N LYS A 3 -11.22 24.94 14.25
CA LYS A 3 -10.91 24.62 15.66
C LYS A 3 -12.15 24.16 16.47
N LYS A 4 -13.38 24.50 16.06
CA LYS A 4 -14.62 24.12 16.75
C LYS A 4 -15.04 22.67 16.47
N ASP A 5 -14.79 22.13 15.28
CA ASP A 5 -15.15 20.76 14.91
C ASP A 5 -14.33 19.70 15.68
N SER A 6 -13.14 20.09 16.16
CA SER A 6 -12.21 19.24 16.90
C SER A 6 -12.66 18.89 18.32
N ILE A 7 -13.50 19.71 18.97
CA ILE A 7 -13.89 19.50 20.36
C ILE A 7 -15.03 18.48 20.44
N LEU A 8 -16.05 18.62 19.59
CA LEU A 8 -17.18 17.68 19.54
C LEU A 8 -16.73 16.29 19.11
N THR A 9 -15.88 16.17 18.09
CA THR A 9 -15.31 14.87 17.68
C THR A 9 -14.49 14.20 18.77
N LYS A 10 -13.76 14.98 19.60
CA LYS A 10 -13.03 14.45 20.78
C LYS A 10 -13.98 14.02 21.91
N ARG A 11 -15.13 14.66 22.07
CA ARG A 11 -16.17 14.22 23.02
C ARG A 11 -16.86 12.96 22.51
N PHE A 12 -17.22 12.91 21.23
CA PHE A 12 -17.82 11.74 20.61
C PHE A 12 -16.88 10.53 20.59
N SER A 13 -15.55 10.71 20.53
CA SER A 13 -14.64 9.57 20.65
C SER A 13 -14.76 8.81 21.97
N ASN A 14 -15.23 9.44 23.05
CA ASN A 14 -15.47 8.77 24.34
C ASN A 14 -16.72 7.88 24.31
N LEU A 15 -17.62 8.06 23.33
CA LEU A 15 -18.85 7.29 23.17
C LEU A 15 -18.68 6.08 22.23
N ILE A 16 -17.50 5.92 21.63
CA ILE A 16 -17.23 4.81 20.71
C ILE A 16 -17.33 3.49 21.47
N ASN A 17 -18.21 2.61 21.01
CA ASN A 17 -18.43 1.29 21.60
C ASN A 17 -18.71 1.33 23.12
N CYS A 18 -19.26 2.45 23.61
CA CYS A 18 -19.71 2.61 24.98
C CYS A 18 -21.08 1.95 25.13
N LYS A 19 -21.26 1.12 26.17
CA LYS A 19 -22.53 0.44 26.46
C LYS A 19 -23.54 1.39 27.10
N GLU A 20 -23.05 2.32 27.91
CA GLU A 20 -23.87 3.35 28.56
C GLU A 20 -24.46 4.28 27.50
N MET A 21 -25.75 4.61 27.63
CA MET A 21 -26.50 5.48 26.71
C MET A 21 -26.59 4.97 25.26
N SER A 22 -26.12 3.76 24.97
CA SER A 22 -26.28 3.13 23.66
C SER A 22 -27.73 2.74 23.42
N ASP A 23 -28.23 3.07 22.23
CA ASP A 23 -29.59 2.77 21.77
C ASP A 23 -29.57 1.81 20.56
N VAL A 24 -28.39 1.31 20.18
CA VAL A 24 -28.22 0.25 19.18
C VAL A 24 -27.07 -0.69 19.54
N LYS A 25 -27.31 -1.99 19.35
CA LYS A 25 -26.32 -3.06 19.49
C LYS A 25 -26.18 -3.82 18.18
N PHE A 26 -24.96 -3.92 17.68
CA PHE A 26 -24.60 -4.73 16.52
C PHE A 26 -23.98 -6.04 16.99
N ILE A 27 -24.45 -7.16 16.44
CA ILE A 27 -23.86 -8.50 16.61
C ILE A 27 -23.14 -8.83 15.31
N VAL A 28 -21.81 -8.72 15.31
CA VAL A 28 -20.99 -8.69 14.08
C VAL A 28 -20.06 -9.89 13.97
N GLY A 29 -20.02 -10.48 12.78
CA GLY A 29 -19.15 -11.60 12.41
C GLY A 29 -19.61 -12.95 12.96
N LEU A 30 -18.91 -14.01 12.55
CA LEU A 30 -19.15 -15.39 13.00
C LEU A 30 -19.00 -15.54 14.52
N ASN A 31 -18.09 -14.77 15.11
CA ASN A 31 -17.84 -14.76 16.56
C ASN A 31 -18.91 -13.99 17.35
N LYS A 32 -19.97 -13.49 16.68
CA LYS A 32 -21.09 -12.74 17.28
C LYS A 32 -20.61 -11.62 18.22
N THR A 33 -19.58 -10.88 17.81
CA THR A 33 -19.00 -9.81 18.63
C THR A 33 -20.03 -8.70 18.83
N GLU A 34 -20.32 -8.37 20.09
CA GLU A 34 -21.21 -7.27 20.43
C GLU A 34 -20.49 -5.92 20.28
N ILE A 35 -21.11 -5.00 19.55
CA ILE A 35 -20.60 -3.66 19.31
C ILE A 35 -21.73 -2.66 19.57
N TYR A 36 -21.49 -1.69 20.44
CA TYR A 36 -22.49 -0.73 20.89
C TYR A 36 -22.36 0.59 20.13
N GLY A 37 -23.48 1.28 19.94
CA GLY A 37 -23.51 2.57 19.26
C GLY A 37 -24.77 3.40 19.54
N HIS A 38 -24.83 4.54 18.86
CA HIS A 38 -25.86 5.57 19.01
C HIS A 38 -26.49 5.83 17.65
N GLN A 39 -27.80 5.59 17.52
CA GLN A 39 -28.54 5.68 16.27
C GLN A 39 -28.46 7.08 15.68
N LEU A 40 -28.52 8.13 16.51
CA LEU A 40 -28.42 9.51 16.06
C LEU A 40 -27.08 9.79 15.36
N ILE A 41 -25.96 9.44 15.99
CA ILE A 41 -24.60 9.69 15.47
C ILE A 41 -24.38 8.92 14.16
N LEU A 42 -24.80 7.65 14.13
CA LEU A 42 -24.67 6.80 12.96
C LEU A 42 -25.57 7.27 11.81
N SER A 43 -26.80 7.72 12.10
CA SER A 43 -27.73 8.27 11.10
C SER A 43 -27.26 9.61 10.53
N MET A 44 -26.63 10.45 11.35
CA MET A 44 -26.00 11.69 10.89
C MET A 44 -24.80 11.42 9.99
N SER A 45 -24.08 10.33 10.25
CA SER A 45 -22.88 9.96 9.47
C SER A 45 -23.24 9.26 8.15
N SER A 46 -24.37 8.55 8.10
CA SER A 46 -24.80 7.79 6.93
C SER A 46 -26.32 7.71 6.82
N ARG A 47 -26.81 8.04 5.62
CA ARG A 47 -28.22 7.83 5.25
C ARG A 47 -28.62 6.35 5.31
N ARG A 48 -27.69 5.43 5.02
CA ARG A 48 -27.94 3.99 5.09
C ARG A 48 -28.15 3.50 6.53
N PHE A 49 -27.43 4.06 7.51
CA PHE A 49 -27.73 3.77 8.92
C PHE A 49 -29.12 4.26 9.31
N LYS A 50 -29.51 5.48 8.88
CA LYS A 50 -30.87 6.00 9.12
C LYS A 50 -31.95 5.07 8.57
N GLU A 51 -31.81 4.64 7.31
CA GLU A 51 -32.75 3.72 6.66
C GLU A 51 -32.78 2.35 7.34
N LEU A 52 -31.62 1.84 7.75
CA LEU A 52 -31.49 0.56 8.47
C LEU A 52 -32.28 0.60 9.78
N PHE A 53 -32.08 1.64 10.61
CA PHE A 53 -32.79 1.76 11.88
C PHE A 53 -34.29 1.97 11.69
N TYR A 54 -34.69 2.78 10.72
CA TYR A 54 -36.11 3.02 10.43
C TYR A 54 -36.82 1.72 10.00
N LYS A 55 -36.24 0.96 9.07
CA LYS A 55 -36.79 -0.34 8.65
C LYS A 55 -36.88 -1.31 9.82
N LYS A 56 -35.88 -1.33 10.70
CA LYS A 56 -35.87 -2.23 11.85
C LYS A 56 -36.96 -1.88 12.87
N ARG A 57 -37.20 -0.58 13.12
CA ARG A 57 -38.32 -0.13 13.97
C ARG A 57 -39.67 -0.55 13.41
N LEU A 58 -39.92 -0.34 12.11
CA LEU A 58 -41.15 -0.77 11.46
C LEU A 58 -41.38 -2.28 11.58
N GLN A 59 -40.31 -3.08 11.48
CA GLN A 59 -40.40 -4.53 11.67
C GLN A 59 -40.82 -4.88 13.10
N ILE A 60 -40.19 -4.25 14.10
CA ILE A 60 -40.52 -4.46 15.51
C ILE A 60 -41.97 -4.05 15.81
N GLU A 61 -42.43 -2.91 15.29
CA GLU A 61 -43.81 -2.45 15.46
C GLU A 61 -44.84 -3.42 14.86
N LYS A 62 -44.55 -3.98 13.68
CA LYS A 62 -45.40 -5.01 13.06
C LYS A 62 -45.44 -6.28 13.91
N GLU A 63 -44.30 -6.73 14.43
CA GLU A 63 -44.21 -7.91 15.29
C GLU A 63 -44.97 -7.72 16.61
N ILE A 64 -44.93 -6.52 17.20
CA ILE A 64 -45.70 -6.17 18.40
C ILE A 64 -47.20 -6.22 18.11
N LYS A 65 -47.66 -5.55 17.04
CA LYS A 65 -49.08 -5.56 16.64
C LYS A 65 -49.59 -6.99 16.38
N GLY A 66 -48.82 -7.81 15.68
CA GLY A 66 -49.19 -9.21 15.43
C GLY A 66 -49.33 -10.03 16.73
N ARG A 67 -48.41 -9.87 17.68
CA ARG A 67 -48.48 -10.54 19.00
C ARG A 67 -49.67 -10.06 19.83
N GLU A 68 -50.04 -8.79 19.74
CA GLU A 68 -51.22 -8.24 20.41
C GLU A 68 -52.52 -8.81 19.82
N GLU A 69 -52.61 -8.88 18.49
CA GLU A 69 -53.74 -9.50 17.79
C GLU A 69 -53.89 -10.99 18.11
N GLU A 70 -52.79 -11.75 18.18
CA GLU A 70 -52.81 -13.16 18.60
C GLU A 70 -53.30 -13.32 20.04
N LYS A 71 -52.80 -12.49 20.97
CA LYS A 71 -53.27 -12.48 22.37
C LYS A 71 -54.75 -12.14 22.47
N GLU A 72 -55.25 -11.24 21.63
CA GLU A 72 -56.66 -10.87 21.60
C GLU A 72 -57.54 -11.99 21.03
N LYS A 73 -57.10 -12.66 19.94
CA LYS A 73 -57.74 -13.86 19.38
C LYS A 73 -57.78 -14.99 20.40
N GLU A 74 -56.69 -15.23 21.13
CA GLU A 74 -56.62 -16.26 22.16
C GLU A 74 -57.55 -15.95 23.35
N LYS A 75 -57.63 -14.67 23.77
CA LYS A 75 -58.60 -14.21 24.78
C LYS A 75 -60.04 -14.40 24.31
N LYS A 76 -60.36 -14.08 23.05
CA LYS A 76 -61.69 -14.28 22.45
C LYS A 76 -62.05 -15.77 22.36
N HIS A 77 -61.12 -16.63 21.97
CA HIS A 77 -61.31 -18.08 21.91
C HIS A 77 -61.55 -18.69 23.31
N LYS A 78 -60.75 -18.29 24.32
CA LYS A 78 -60.97 -18.69 25.73
C LYS A 78 -62.33 -18.21 26.27
N LYS A 79 -62.78 -17.00 25.91
CA LYS A 79 -64.13 -16.49 26.25
C LYS A 79 -65.25 -17.29 25.58
N LYS A 80 -65.11 -17.67 24.30
CA LYS A 80 -66.08 -18.53 23.59
C LYS A 80 -66.21 -19.91 24.22
N LYS A 81 -65.08 -20.60 24.45
CA LYS A 81 -65.05 -21.91 25.15
C LYS A 81 -65.71 -21.84 26.52
N LYS A 82 -65.45 -20.77 27.29
CA LYS A 82 -66.10 -20.57 28.60
C LYS A 82 -67.63 -20.41 28.48
N LYS A 83 -68.12 -19.68 27.48
CA LYS A 83 -69.57 -19.51 27.22
C LYS A 83 -70.23 -20.80 26.73
N GLU A 84 -69.54 -21.63 25.95
CA GLU A 84 -70.04 -22.95 25.51
C GLU A 84 -70.19 -23.91 26.70
N ILE A 85 -69.16 -24.00 27.54
CA ILE A 85 -69.20 -24.79 28.78
C ILE A 85 -70.35 -24.31 29.69
N GLU A 86 -70.53 -23.00 29.86
CA GLU A 86 -71.65 -22.45 30.65
C GLU A 86 -73.04 -22.76 30.04
N LYS A 87 -73.15 -22.86 28.71
CA LYS A 87 -74.40 -23.25 28.02
C LYS A 87 -74.68 -24.76 28.15
N GLU A 88 -73.68 -25.61 28.07
CA GLU A 88 -73.81 -27.05 28.30
C GLU A 88 -74.26 -27.34 29.73
N ILE A 89 -73.67 -26.66 30.72
CA ILE A 89 -74.08 -26.75 32.13
C ILE A 89 -75.55 -26.34 32.32
N LYS A 90 -76.01 -25.27 31.65
CA LYS A 90 -77.43 -24.87 31.70
C LYS A 90 -78.37 -25.86 31.02
N LYS A 91 -77.94 -26.55 29.97
CA LYS A 91 -78.70 -27.62 29.32
C LYS A 91 -78.80 -28.87 30.20
N GLU A 92 -77.70 -29.27 30.86
CA GLU A 92 -77.71 -30.41 31.79
C GLU A 92 -78.57 -30.13 33.04
N LYS A 93 -78.55 -28.90 33.59
CA LYS A 93 -79.41 -28.52 34.72
C LYS A 93 -80.91 -28.54 34.41
N ARG A 94 -81.32 -28.41 33.14
CA ARG A 94 -82.73 -28.51 32.70
C ARG A 94 -83.20 -29.95 32.48
N LYS A 95 -82.29 -30.94 32.44
CA LYS A 95 -82.61 -32.35 32.16
C LYS A 95 -82.82 -33.23 33.40
N GLY A 96 -82.75 -32.68 34.61
CA GLY A 96 -83.25 -33.34 35.82
C GLY A 96 -82.59 -34.68 36.19
N THR A 97 -81.36 -34.95 35.78
CA THR A 97 -80.64 -36.18 36.15
C THR A 97 -79.49 -35.89 37.12
N GLY A 98 -79.33 -36.77 38.13
CA GLY A 98 -78.39 -36.62 39.25
C GLY A 98 -76.90 -36.48 38.90
N ALA A 99 -76.52 -36.58 37.62
CA ALA A 99 -75.16 -36.37 37.12
C ALA A 99 -74.66 -34.92 37.25
N GLY A 100 -75.55 -33.95 37.51
CA GLY A 100 -75.18 -32.55 37.70
C GLY A 100 -74.34 -32.28 38.95
N ARG A 101 -74.51 -33.06 40.03
CA ARG A 101 -73.79 -32.85 41.31
C ARG A 101 -72.33 -33.31 41.27
N GLU A 102 -71.98 -34.30 40.45
CA GLU A 102 -70.59 -34.79 40.34
C GLU A 102 -69.73 -33.88 39.46
N LYS A 103 -70.25 -33.43 38.31
CA LYS A 103 -69.57 -32.45 37.46
C LYS A 103 -69.41 -31.09 38.16
N GLU A 104 -70.36 -30.69 39.02
CA GLU A 104 -70.26 -29.46 39.80
C GLU A 104 -69.18 -29.54 40.90
N LYS A 105 -68.96 -30.72 41.51
CA LYS A 105 -67.85 -30.97 42.45
C LYS A 105 -66.49 -30.94 41.75
N GLU A 106 -66.38 -31.52 40.55
CA GLU A 106 -65.15 -31.50 39.75
C GLU A 106 -64.75 -30.07 39.34
N ILE A 107 -65.71 -29.26 38.90
CA ILE A 107 -65.46 -27.88 38.48
C ILE A 107 -65.25 -26.94 39.68
N VAL A 108 -65.87 -27.19 40.84
CA VAL A 108 -65.56 -26.45 42.09
C VAL A 108 -64.17 -26.81 42.59
N HIS A 109 -63.73 -28.07 42.45
CA HIS A 109 -62.37 -28.49 42.76
C HIS A 109 -61.34 -27.85 41.82
N GLU A 110 -61.66 -27.73 40.52
CA GLU A 110 -60.81 -27.06 39.54
C GLU A 110 -60.79 -25.52 39.71
N LYS A 111 -61.92 -24.91 40.07
CA LYS A 111 -61.99 -23.48 40.45
C LYS A 111 -61.27 -23.19 41.76
N ARG A 112 -61.29 -24.11 42.74
CA ARG A 112 -60.52 -24.01 43.99
C ARG A 112 -59.02 -24.21 43.76
N LYS A 113 -58.60 -25.11 42.85
CA LYS A 113 -57.20 -25.23 42.37
C LYS A 113 -56.74 -23.95 41.66
N LYS A 114 -57.57 -23.36 40.78
CA LYS A 114 -57.26 -22.07 40.11
C LYS A 114 -57.26 -20.86 41.05
N LYS A 115 -58.08 -20.86 42.13
CA LYS A 115 -58.03 -19.83 43.20
C LYS A 115 -56.82 -19.99 44.13
N ARG A 116 -56.42 -21.23 44.46
CA ARG A 116 -55.17 -21.53 45.20
C ARG A 116 -53.93 -21.14 44.40
N ASN A 117 -53.91 -21.39 43.09
CA ASN A 117 -52.82 -20.92 42.21
C ASN A 117 -52.81 -19.39 41.94
N LYS A 118 -53.92 -18.69 42.24
CA LYS A 118 -53.97 -17.21 42.23
C LYS A 118 -53.47 -16.61 43.55
N LYS A 119 -53.87 -17.17 44.70
CA LYS A 119 -53.37 -16.74 46.03
C LYS A 119 -51.90 -17.10 46.28
N GLY A 120 -51.42 -18.23 45.73
CA GLY A 120 -49.99 -18.59 45.76
C GLY A 120 -49.09 -17.73 44.87
N LYS A 121 -49.67 -16.87 44.01
CA LYS A 121 -48.94 -15.86 43.22
C LYS A 121 -48.92 -14.47 43.85
N GLU A 122 -49.63 -14.25 44.96
CA GLU A 122 -49.64 -12.96 45.68
C GLU A 122 -48.61 -12.89 46.83
N LEU A 123 -48.09 -14.03 47.33
CA LEU A 123 -47.04 -14.09 48.36
C LEU A 123 -45.64 -14.43 47.82
N GLY A 124 -45.52 -14.52 46.50
CA GLY A 124 -44.26 -14.66 45.78
C GLY A 124 -44.11 -13.54 44.78
N ILE A 125 -44.22 -12.29 45.24
CA ILE A 125 -43.59 -11.16 44.55
C ILE A 125 -42.09 -11.27 44.83
N GLU A 126 -41.47 -12.35 44.38
CA GLU A 126 -40.15 -12.18 43.80
C GLU A 126 -40.35 -11.11 42.75
N LYS A 127 -39.56 -10.05 42.88
CA LYS A 127 -39.35 -9.04 41.85
C LYS A 127 -38.90 -9.76 40.58
N LYS A 128 -39.83 -10.40 39.85
CA LYS A 128 -39.89 -10.24 38.41
C LYS A 128 -40.12 -8.77 38.26
N THR A 129 -39.02 -8.03 38.23
CA THR A 129 -38.90 -6.76 37.56
C THR A 129 -39.84 -6.84 36.39
N ILE A 130 -41.01 -6.21 36.55
CA ILE A 130 -41.65 -5.51 35.47
C ILE A 130 -40.63 -4.44 35.16
N SER A 131 -39.57 -4.82 34.44
CA SER A 131 -38.85 -3.86 33.65
C SER A 131 -39.95 -3.28 32.78
N LEU A 132 -40.14 -1.98 32.88
CA LEU A 132 -40.68 -1.18 31.79
C LEU A 132 -40.06 -1.66 30.44
N PRO A 133 -40.59 -1.29 29.26
CA PRO A 133 -39.88 -1.53 28.00
C PRO A 133 -38.57 -0.70 27.97
N GLU A 134 -37.58 -1.11 28.75
CA GLU A 134 -36.38 -0.36 29.14
C GLU A 134 -35.17 -0.74 28.29
N SER A 135 -35.43 -1.26 27.10
CA SER A 135 -34.41 -1.19 26.07
C SER A 135 -35.06 -0.82 24.76
N ASN A 136 -35.14 0.48 24.49
CA ASN A 136 -35.27 1.03 23.13
C ASN A 136 -34.05 0.67 22.25
N MET A 137 -33.20 -0.27 22.71
CA MET A 137 -31.99 -0.74 22.07
C MET A 137 -32.33 -1.63 20.88
N ILE A 138 -32.07 -1.11 19.69
CA ILE A 138 -32.23 -1.87 18.45
C ILE A 138 -31.08 -2.87 18.34
N VAL A 139 -31.38 -4.14 18.08
CA VAL A 139 -30.37 -5.18 17.83
C VAL A 139 -30.29 -5.49 16.34
N ILE A 140 -29.07 -5.45 15.79
CA ILE A 140 -28.79 -5.69 14.37
C ILE A 140 -27.71 -6.76 14.23
N THR A 141 -27.99 -7.81 13.46
CA THR A 141 -27.04 -8.91 13.25
C THR A 141 -26.40 -8.78 11.87
N LEU A 142 -25.06 -8.81 11.83
CA LEU A 142 -24.23 -8.69 10.63
C LEU A 142 -23.23 -9.87 10.57
N PRO A 143 -23.69 -11.10 10.26
CA PRO A 143 -22.88 -12.32 10.43
C PRO A 143 -21.70 -12.41 9.46
N GLN A 144 -21.82 -11.81 8.27
CA GLN A 144 -20.80 -11.86 7.21
C GLN A 144 -19.82 -10.67 7.25
N VAL A 145 -19.94 -9.79 8.25
CA VAL A 145 -19.11 -8.60 8.36
C VAL A 145 -17.98 -8.83 9.36
N SER A 146 -16.75 -8.45 9.00
CA SER A 146 -15.61 -8.46 9.91
C SER A 146 -15.83 -7.47 11.07
N SER A 147 -15.78 -7.96 12.31
CA SER A 147 -15.95 -7.13 13.51
C SER A 147 -14.87 -6.06 13.62
N ARG A 148 -13.64 -6.35 13.16
CA ARG A 148 -12.53 -5.37 13.10
C ARG A 148 -12.83 -4.24 12.11
N ALA A 149 -13.30 -4.59 10.90
CA ALA A 149 -13.62 -3.59 9.88
C ALA A 149 -14.82 -2.72 10.30
N PHE A 150 -15.84 -3.33 10.92
CA PHE A 150 -17.00 -2.59 11.41
C PHE A 150 -16.66 -1.62 12.55
N LYS A 151 -15.72 -1.98 13.44
CA LYS A 151 -15.21 -1.06 14.47
C LYS A 151 -14.55 0.17 13.84
N GLU A 152 -13.81 0.02 12.74
CA GLU A 152 -13.24 1.17 12.03
C GLU A 152 -14.30 2.07 11.38
N ILE A 153 -15.40 1.49 10.88
CA ILE A 153 -16.57 2.28 10.42
C ILE A 153 -17.14 3.11 11.56
N LEU A 154 -17.31 2.52 12.75
CA LEU A 154 -17.74 3.23 13.95
C LEU A 154 -16.75 4.31 14.37
N ASN A 155 -15.46 4.00 14.46
CA ASN A 155 -14.41 4.96 14.78
C ASN A 155 -14.48 6.17 13.84
N TYR A 156 -14.67 5.94 12.54
CA TYR A 156 -14.81 6.98 11.56
C TYR A 156 -16.06 7.84 11.79
N CYS A 157 -17.24 7.23 11.99
CA CYS A 157 -18.49 7.95 12.22
C CYS A 157 -18.41 8.92 13.42
N TYR A 158 -17.73 8.52 14.50
CA TYR A 158 -17.67 9.30 15.74
C TYR A 158 -16.52 10.30 15.77
N SER A 159 -15.34 9.90 15.31
CA SER A 159 -14.11 10.67 15.52
C SER A 159 -13.54 11.29 14.24
N ARG A 160 -14.03 10.85 13.06
CA ARG A 160 -13.43 11.13 11.74
C ARG A 160 -11.97 10.71 11.62
N LYS A 161 -11.49 9.85 12.54
CA LYS A 161 -10.18 9.20 12.48
C LYS A 161 -10.32 7.80 11.93
N LEU A 162 -9.23 7.30 11.36
CA LEU A 162 -9.20 6.02 10.69
C LEU A 162 -7.85 5.35 10.93
N PHE A 163 -7.86 4.08 11.30
CA PHE A 163 -6.66 3.25 11.41
C PHE A 163 -6.76 2.10 10.41
N LEU A 164 -6.20 2.30 9.21
CA LEU A 164 -6.15 1.25 8.18
C LEU A 164 -4.86 0.44 8.29
N ASN A 165 -5.00 -0.86 8.10
CA ASN A 165 -3.90 -1.78 7.81
C ASN A 165 -4.23 -2.60 6.56
N GLU A 166 -3.24 -3.27 5.97
CA GLU A 166 -3.40 -4.03 4.72
C GLU A 166 -4.48 -5.13 4.81
N SER A 167 -4.64 -5.73 5.99
CA SER A 167 -5.58 -6.85 6.17
C SER A 167 -7.05 -6.41 6.22
N ILE A 168 -7.37 -5.23 6.79
CA ILE A 168 -8.77 -4.77 6.95
C ILE A 168 -9.18 -3.72 5.91
N ALA A 169 -8.23 -3.10 5.20
CA ALA A 169 -8.52 -1.95 4.34
C ALA A 169 -9.56 -2.24 3.23
N HIS A 170 -9.57 -3.46 2.70
CA HIS A 170 -10.55 -3.87 1.69
C HIS A 170 -11.96 -4.08 2.28
N ASP A 171 -12.06 -4.68 3.48
CA ASP A 171 -13.35 -4.83 4.18
C ASP A 171 -13.92 -3.46 4.56
N VAL A 172 -13.07 -2.55 5.06
CA VAL A 172 -13.49 -1.18 5.38
C VAL A 172 -13.88 -0.42 4.12
N TYR A 173 -13.21 -0.62 3.00
CA TYR A 173 -13.63 -0.06 1.71
C TYR A 173 -15.04 -0.52 1.31
N PHE A 174 -15.32 -1.82 1.43
CA PHE A 174 -16.64 -2.39 1.13
C PHE A 174 -17.71 -1.81 2.03
N LEU A 175 -17.47 -1.79 3.35
CA LEU A 175 -18.44 -1.25 4.30
C LEU A 175 -18.64 0.26 4.10
N ALA A 176 -17.59 1.00 3.78
CA ALA A 176 -17.69 2.42 3.49
C ALA A 176 -18.58 2.69 2.27
N ASP A 177 -18.49 1.86 1.23
CA ASP A 177 -19.38 1.94 0.07
C ASP A 177 -20.82 1.56 0.44
N TYR A 178 -21.00 0.44 1.14
CA TYR A 178 -22.30 -0.05 1.56
C TYR A 178 -23.06 0.96 2.45
N TYR A 179 -22.35 1.60 3.37
CA TYR A 179 -22.87 2.66 4.24
C TYR A 179 -22.77 4.06 3.60
N GLN A 180 -22.40 4.18 2.33
CA GLN A 180 -22.35 5.45 1.59
C GLN A 180 -21.47 6.53 2.25
N LEU A 181 -20.38 6.11 2.88
CA LEU A 181 -19.35 6.95 3.48
C LEU A 181 -18.30 7.31 2.41
N ALA A 182 -18.65 8.23 1.49
CA ALA A 182 -17.85 8.54 0.30
C ALA A 182 -16.40 8.98 0.61
N GLU A 183 -16.22 9.83 1.63
CA GLU A 183 -14.89 10.28 2.06
C GLU A 183 -14.03 9.11 2.57
N LEU A 184 -14.62 8.24 3.39
CA LEU A 184 -13.94 7.05 3.89
C LEU A 184 -13.59 6.08 2.76
N LYS A 185 -14.54 5.83 1.84
CA LYS A 185 -14.32 5.01 0.64
C LYS A 185 -13.13 5.55 -0.17
N ASN A 186 -13.06 6.86 -0.36
CA ASN A 186 -11.98 7.52 -1.07
C ASN A 186 -10.64 7.39 -0.33
N CYS A 187 -10.62 7.50 1.00
CA CYS A 187 -9.42 7.26 1.81
C CYS A 187 -8.94 5.81 1.69
N CYS A 188 -9.83 4.82 1.82
CA CYS A 188 -9.50 3.42 1.64
C CYS A 188 -8.99 3.11 0.23
N ARG A 189 -9.60 3.70 -0.82
CA ARG A 189 -9.12 3.58 -2.21
C ARG A 189 -7.68 4.06 -2.36
N LYS A 190 -7.35 5.21 -1.77
CA LYS A 190 -6.00 5.79 -1.84
C LYS A 190 -5.00 4.96 -1.05
N PHE A 191 -5.38 4.49 0.13
CA PHE A 191 -4.55 3.60 0.95
C PHE A 191 -4.24 2.29 0.22
N LEU A 192 -5.27 1.63 -0.34
CA LEU A 192 -5.10 0.40 -1.11
C LEU A 192 -4.19 0.65 -2.32
N LYS A 193 -4.42 1.73 -3.08
CA LYS A 193 -3.58 2.07 -4.24
C LYS A 193 -2.11 2.27 -3.88
N ASN A 194 -1.82 2.94 -2.76
CA ASN A 194 -0.45 3.26 -2.36
C ASN A 194 0.30 2.05 -1.77
N ASN A 195 -0.42 1.10 -1.16
CA ASN A 195 0.15 -0.09 -0.53
C ASN A 195 0.07 -1.35 -1.42
N LEU A 196 -0.24 -1.22 -2.71
CA LEU A 196 -0.22 -2.36 -3.66
C LEU A 196 1.21 -2.91 -3.84
N ASN A 197 1.43 -4.11 -3.32
CA ASN A 197 2.69 -4.84 -3.35
C ASN A 197 2.50 -6.23 -3.97
N SER A 198 3.59 -6.97 -4.18
CA SER A 198 3.56 -8.29 -4.83
C SER A 198 2.75 -9.32 -4.06
N SER A 199 2.80 -9.28 -2.73
CA SER A 199 2.06 -10.19 -1.87
C SER A 199 0.55 -9.94 -1.80
N ASN A 200 0.09 -8.69 -1.96
CA ASN A 200 -1.33 -8.35 -1.76
C ASN A 200 -2.11 -8.10 -3.07
N CYS A 201 -1.44 -7.85 -4.19
CA CYS A 201 -2.09 -7.43 -5.43
C CYS A 201 -3.07 -8.46 -6.02
N LEU A 202 -2.71 -9.74 -6.03
CA LEU A 202 -3.54 -10.82 -6.61
C LEU A 202 -4.76 -11.12 -5.75
N LEU A 203 -4.60 -11.15 -4.42
CA LEU A 203 -5.71 -11.32 -3.49
C LEU A 203 -6.70 -10.16 -3.58
N LEU A 204 -6.20 -8.92 -3.65
CA LEU A 204 -7.04 -7.74 -3.82
C LEU A 204 -7.75 -7.74 -5.18
N PHE A 205 -7.08 -8.21 -6.24
CA PHE A 205 -7.70 -8.34 -7.56
C PHE A 205 -8.83 -9.36 -7.55
N GLN A 206 -8.61 -10.55 -7.00
CA GLN A 206 -9.64 -11.59 -6.88
C GLN A 206 -10.84 -11.07 -6.07
N LYS A 207 -10.61 -10.44 -4.92
CA LYS A 207 -11.68 -9.84 -4.11
C LYS A 207 -12.42 -8.72 -4.84
N SER A 208 -11.72 -7.91 -5.65
CA SER A 208 -12.36 -6.86 -6.44
C SER A 208 -13.32 -7.42 -7.49
N ILE A 209 -13.02 -8.60 -8.05
CA ILE A 209 -13.88 -9.32 -8.99
C ILE A 209 -15.10 -9.90 -8.26
N GLU A 210 -14.87 -10.64 -7.16
CA GLU A 210 -15.94 -11.28 -6.38
C GLU A 210 -16.97 -10.27 -5.86
N LEU A 211 -16.52 -9.07 -5.49
CA LEU A 211 -17.36 -8.01 -4.95
C LEU A 211 -17.89 -7.02 -6.01
N GLY A 212 -17.52 -7.18 -7.28
CA GLY A 212 -18.05 -6.38 -8.40
C GLY A 212 -17.51 -4.95 -8.52
N TYR A 213 -16.31 -4.66 -8.01
CA TYR A 213 -15.74 -3.31 -8.00
C TYR A 213 -14.88 -3.00 -9.23
N THR A 214 -15.51 -2.46 -10.27
CA THR A 214 -14.85 -2.09 -11.53
C THR A 214 -13.73 -1.05 -11.35
N ASP A 215 -13.98 0.03 -10.60
CA ASP A 215 -13.02 1.12 -10.41
C ASP A 215 -11.71 0.67 -9.73
N LEU A 216 -11.82 -0.21 -8.73
CA LEU A 216 -10.67 -0.73 -8.00
C LEU A 216 -9.97 -1.82 -8.81
N LYS A 217 -10.76 -2.68 -9.46
CA LYS A 217 -10.28 -3.72 -10.37
C LYS A 217 -9.37 -3.15 -11.45
N ASP A 218 -9.76 -2.06 -12.11
CA ASP A 218 -8.97 -1.47 -13.21
C ASP A 218 -7.63 -0.90 -12.73
N ILE A 219 -7.61 -0.28 -11.54
CA ILE A 219 -6.38 0.26 -10.94
C ILE A 219 -5.43 -0.88 -10.56
N ILE A 220 -5.96 -1.93 -9.93
CA ILE A 220 -5.18 -3.09 -9.54
C ILE A 220 -4.65 -3.79 -10.79
N LEU A 221 -5.49 -4.00 -11.81
CA LEU A 221 -5.12 -4.63 -13.07
C LEU A 221 -4.01 -3.88 -13.79
N ARG A 222 -4.12 -2.55 -13.92
CA ARG A 222 -3.05 -1.72 -14.50
C ARG A 222 -1.75 -1.85 -13.73
N THR A 223 -1.83 -1.93 -12.40
CA THR A 223 -0.64 -2.09 -11.55
C THR A 223 -0.02 -3.48 -11.72
N ILE A 224 -0.84 -4.52 -11.82
CA ILE A 224 -0.40 -5.89 -12.11
C ILE A 224 0.27 -5.97 -13.47
N ILE A 225 -0.32 -5.37 -14.52
CA ILE A 225 0.27 -5.34 -15.87
C ILE A 225 1.64 -4.66 -15.86
N LEU A 226 1.76 -3.50 -15.20
CA LEU A 226 3.02 -2.74 -15.14
C LEU A 226 4.11 -3.43 -14.33
N LYS A 227 3.74 -4.17 -13.27
CA LYS A 227 4.68 -4.88 -12.39
C LYS A 227 4.79 -6.38 -12.70
N SER A 228 4.15 -6.89 -13.76
CA SER A 228 3.97 -8.33 -13.98
C SER A 228 5.28 -9.12 -13.99
N ARG A 229 6.36 -8.52 -14.52
CA ARG A 229 7.69 -9.15 -14.56
C ARG A 229 8.28 -9.36 -13.17
N GLU A 230 8.08 -8.42 -12.26
CA GLU A 230 8.50 -8.54 -10.85
C GLU A 230 7.58 -9.52 -10.11
N LEU A 231 6.27 -9.42 -10.35
CA LEU A 231 5.25 -10.24 -9.69
C LEU A 231 5.42 -11.73 -9.96
N PHE A 232 5.65 -12.14 -11.20
CA PHE A 232 5.64 -13.55 -11.59
C PHE A 232 7.02 -14.21 -11.63
N SER A 233 8.09 -13.46 -11.34
CA SER A 233 9.46 -14.00 -11.28
C SER A 233 9.66 -14.96 -10.11
N GLN A 234 8.98 -14.73 -8.98
CA GLN A 234 9.09 -15.55 -7.77
C GLN A 234 8.21 -16.83 -7.84
N LYS A 235 8.71 -17.93 -7.28
CA LYS A 235 7.93 -19.18 -7.15
C LYS A 235 6.71 -18.96 -6.24
N GLY A 236 5.59 -19.62 -6.53
CA GLY A 236 4.37 -19.51 -5.72
C GLY A 236 3.54 -18.25 -5.95
N SER A 237 3.82 -17.47 -6.99
CA SER A 237 3.11 -16.20 -7.24
C SER A 237 1.60 -16.35 -7.45
N PHE A 238 1.12 -17.46 -8.01
CA PHE A 238 -0.31 -17.75 -8.15
C PHE A 238 -0.89 -18.62 -7.02
N GLN A 239 -0.16 -18.81 -5.93
CA GLN A 239 -0.65 -19.61 -4.82
C GLN A 239 -1.90 -18.99 -4.21
N ASN A 240 -2.95 -19.81 -4.02
CA ASN A 240 -4.27 -19.40 -3.52
C ASN A 240 -5.07 -18.43 -4.43
N VAL A 241 -4.75 -18.35 -5.73
CA VAL A 241 -5.50 -17.51 -6.70
C VAL A 241 -6.45 -18.36 -7.53
N LYS A 242 -7.74 -18.03 -7.53
CA LYS A 242 -8.78 -18.77 -8.26
C LYS A 242 -8.53 -18.86 -9.78
N PRO A 243 -8.90 -19.97 -10.45
CA PRO A 243 -8.69 -20.16 -11.89
C PRO A 243 -9.31 -19.05 -12.74
N GLU A 244 -10.50 -18.55 -12.40
CA GLU A 244 -11.18 -17.49 -13.14
C GLU A 244 -10.40 -16.17 -13.11
N THR A 245 -9.73 -15.90 -11.99
CA THR A 245 -8.88 -14.73 -11.85
C THR A 245 -7.63 -14.86 -12.73
N ILE A 246 -7.04 -16.06 -12.80
CA ILE A 246 -5.89 -16.34 -13.65
C ILE A 246 -6.27 -16.20 -15.13
N LYS A 247 -7.43 -16.73 -15.56
CA LYS A 247 -7.93 -16.56 -16.94
C LYS A 247 -8.03 -15.08 -17.33
N LEU A 248 -8.57 -14.24 -16.44
CA LEU A 248 -8.69 -12.80 -16.67
C LEU A 248 -7.32 -12.11 -16.78
N LEU A 249 -6.31 -12.58 -16.05
CA LEU A 249 -4.95 -12.07 -16.11
C LEU A 249 -4.22 -12.50 -17.40
N LEU A 250 -4.36 -13.76 -17.80
CA LEU A 250 -3.76 -14.30 -19.04
C LEU A 250 -4.35 -13.67 -20.30
N ALA A 251 -5.61 -13.21 -20.24
CA ALA A 251 -6.22 -12.44 -21.32
C ALA A 251 -5.56 -11.07 -21.55
N GLN A 252 -4.76 -10.55 -20.61
CA GLN A 252 -4.12 -9.24 -20.71
C GLN A 252 -2.77 -9.28 -21.44
N ARG A 253 -2.26 -8.11 -21.84
CA ARG A 253 -0.88 -7.94 -22.31
C ARG A 253 0.06 -7.72 -21.12
N LEU A 254 0.56 -8.81 -20.54
CA LEU A 254 1.53 -8.79 -19.45
C LEU A 254 2.95 -8.54 -20.00
N ALA A 255 3.80 -7.84 -19.24
CA ALA A 255 5.20 -7.57 -19.58
C ALA A 255 6.16 -8.72 -19.20
N THR A 256 5.60 -9.88 -18.85
CA THR A 256 6.32 -11.08 -18.39
C THR A 256 6.58 -12.01 -19.58
N GLN A 257 7.65 -12.79 -19.53
CA GLN A 257 7.88 -13.81 -20.56
C GLN A 257 6.85 -14.94 -20.44
N GLU A 258 6.30 -15.42 -21.56
CA GLU A 258 5.31 -16.51 -21.56
C GLU A 258 5.85 -17.79 -20.90
N ILE A 259 7.17 -18.04 -20.97
CA ILE A 259 7.80 -19.17 -20.29
C ILE A 259 7.70 -19.08 -18.76
N GLU A 260 7.77 -17.88 -18.18
CA GLU A 260 7.62 -17.69 -16.73
C GLU A 260 6.16 -17.94 -16.32
N LEU A 261 5.19 -17.44 -17.11
CA LEU A 261 3.77 -17.73 -16.89
C LEU A 261 3.46 -19.23 -16.98
N PHE A 262 4.03 -19.91 -17.98
CA PHE A 262 3.91 -21.36 -18.15
C PHE A 262 4.40 -22.13 -16.91
N ARG A 263 5.62 -21.83 -16.44
CA ARG A 263 6.18 -22.46 -15.22
C ARG A 263 5.31 -22.20 -14.00
N ARG A 264 4.79 -20.99 -13.84
CA ARG A 264 3.90 -20.63 -12.72
C ARG A 264 2.54 -21.36 -12.77
N ILE A 265 2.00 -21.64 -13.97
CA ILE A 265 0.77 -22.42 -14.11
C ILE A 265 1.01 -23.89 -13.77
N LEU A 266 2.16 -24.46 -14.12
CA LEU A 266 2.51 -25.84 -13.77
C LEU A 266 2.59 -26.06 -12.26
N GLU A 267 3.09 -25.06 -11.52
CA GLU A 267 3.21 -25.06 -10.05
C GLU A 267 1.85 -25.05 -9.31
N LEU A 268 0.74 -24.77 -9.99
CA LEU A 268 -0.58 -24.70 -9.35
C LEU A 268 -1.08 -26.06 -8.88
N ASN A 269 -1.78 -26.12 -7.75
CA ASN A 269 -2.44 -27.35 -7.28
C ASN A 269 -3.87 -27.46 -7.84
N TYR A 270 -4.00 -27.48 -9.17
CA TYR A 270 -5.26 -27.65 -9.88
C TYR A 270 -5.27 -28.93 -10.71
N ASN A 271 -6.47 -29.45 -11.01
CA ASN A 271 -6.65 -30.62 -11.87
C ASN A 271 -6.06 -30.38 -13.26
N ASN A 272 -5.57 -31.46 -13.89
CA ASN A 272 -4.89 -31.41 -15.19
C ASN A 272 -5.72 -30.72 -16.28
N SER A 273 -7.05 -30.90 -16.27
CA SER A 273 -7.95 -30.24 -17.21
C SER A 273 -7.95 -28.71 -17.09
N VAL A 274 -7.93 -28.18 -15.85
CA VAL A 274 -7.87 -26.73 -15.61
C VAL A 274 -6.50 -26.17 -15.99
N LYS A 275 -5.43 -26.92 -15.72
CA LYS A 275 -4.06 -26.53 -16.14
C LYS A 275 -3.95 -26.45 -17.66
N GLU A 276 -4.46 -27.44 -18.39
CA GLU A 276 -4.50 -27.43 -19.86
C GLU A 276 -5.29 -26.24 -20.41
N GLU A 277 -6.44 -25.94 -19.81
CA GLU A 277 -7.25 -24.79 -20.19
C GLU A 277 -6.47 -23.47 -20.01
N LEU A 278 -5.80 -23.29 -18.86
CA LEU A 278 -4.98 -22.10 -18.61
C LEU A 278 -3.78 -22.01 -19.55
N ILE A 279 -3.11 -23.12 -19.83
CA ILE A 279 -1.96 -23.18 -20.75
C ILE A 279 -2.38 -22.86 -22.18
N SER A 280 -3.59 -23.25 -22.59
CA SER A 280 -4.12 -22.93 -23.92
C SER A 280 -4.26 -21.42 -24.17
N MET A 281 -4.37 -20.60 -23.12
CA MET A 281 -4.46 -19.14 -23.20
C MET A 281 -3.10 -18.45 -23.37
N LEU A 282 -1.99 -19.18 -23.21
CA LEU A 282 -0.65 -18.62 -23.39
C LEU A 282 -0.35 -18.34 -24.86
N LYS A 283 0.49 -17.35 -25.10
CA LYS A 283 0.87 -16.95 -26.47
C LYS A 283 2.06 -17.78 -26.95
N PHE A 284 1.77 -18.94 -27.54
CA PHE A 284 2.79 -19.89 -28.00
C PHE A 284 3.79 -19.31 -29.01
N ASN A 285 3.41 -18.29 -29.78
CA ASN A 285 4.31 -17.56 -30.67
C ASN A 285 5.42 -16.79 -29.93
N LEU A 286 5.18 -16.39 -28.67
CA LEU A 286 6.15 -15.69 -27.82
C LEU A 286 6.96 -16.66 -26.94
N LEU A 287 6.71 -17.98 -27.04
CA LEU A 287 7.59 -18.99 -26.45
C LEU A 287 8.83 -19.14 -27.32
N GLY A 288 9.98 -18.73 -26.79
CA GLY A 288 11.28 -19.04 -27.39
C GLY A 288 11.57 -20.54 -27.42
N THR A 289 12.67 -20.93 -28.07
CA THR A 289 13.08 -22.35 -28.25
C THR A 289 13.12 -23.13 -26.93
N ILE A 290 13.67 -22.52 -25.87
CA ILE A 290 13.73 -23.10 -24.52
C ILE A 290 12.32 -23.38 -23.98
N GLY A 291 11.39 -22.44 -24.13
CA GLY A 291 10.01 -22.60 -23.65
C GLY A 291 9.26 -23.68 -24.41
N ARG A 292 9.45 -23.77 -25.74
CA ARG A 292 8.86 -24.84 -26.57
C ARG A 292 9.35 -26.23 -26.14
N ASN A 293 10.63 -26.37 -25.83
CA ASN A 293 11.20 -27.62 -25.32
C ASN A 293 10.66 -27.99 -23.93
N GLU A 294 10.44 -27.01 -23.04
CA GLU A 294 9.81 -27.25 -21.73
C GLU A 294 8.35 -27.71 -21.84
N VAL A 295 7.58 -27.11 -22.76
CA VAL A 295 6.21 -27.57 -23.06
C VAL A 295 6.21 -29.04 -23.48
N GLN A 296 7.09 -29.42 -24.42
CA GLN A 296 7.23 -30.81 -24.88
C GLN A 296 7.63 -31.78 -23.75
N LYS A 297 8.56 -31.39 -22.88
CA LYS A 297 8.99 -32.20 -21.73
C LYS A 297 7.92 -32.34 -20.65
N SER A 298 7.10 -31.31 -20.46
CA SER A 298 6.11 -31.28 -19.37
C SER A 298 4.89 -32.18 -19.61
N GLY A 299 4.60 -32.54 -20.87
CA GLY A 299 3.36 -33.23 -21.24
C GLY A 299 2.15 -32.31 -21.44
N TYR A 300 2.18 -31.07 -20.94
CA TYR A 300 1.06 -30.13 -20.99
C TYR A 300 1.14 -29.17 -22.19
N GLY A 301 0.01 -28.84 -22.81
CA GLY A 301 -0.05 -27.86 -23.91
C GLY A 301 0.54 -28.33 -25.25
N ILE A 302 0.95 -29.60 -25.35
CA ILE A 302 1.57 -30.18 -26.55
C ILE A 302 0.67 -30.07 -27.78
N LYS A 303 -0.63 -30.34 -27.62
CA LYS A 303 -1.61 -30.22 -28.72
C LYS A 303 -1.67 -28.78 -29.25
N HIS A 304 -1.62 -27.79 -28.36
CA HIS A 304 -1.66 -26.37 -28.71
C HIS A 304 -0.36 -25.91 -29.38
N LEU A 305 0.80 -26.34 -28.88
CA LEU A 305 2.09 -26.09 -29.51
C LEU A 305 2.16 -26.71 -30.91
N ASN A 306 1.74 -27.97 -31.08
CA ASN A 306 1.73 -28.64 -32.38
C ASN A 306 0.78 -27.98 -33.38
N ASN A 307 -0.40 -27.54 -32.92
CA ASN A 307 -1.33 -26.78 -33.75
C ASN A 307 -0.74 -25.42 -34.17
N PHE A 308 -0.02 -24.74 -33.29
CA PHE A 308 0.69 -23.52 -33.60
C PHE A 308 1.80 -23.75 -34.64
N LEU A 309 2.67 -24.75 -34.44
CA LEU A 309 3.74 -25.10 -35.39
C LEU A 309 3.21 -25.48 -36.78
N LYS A 310 2.04 -26.16 -36.83
CA LYS A 310 1.36 -26.45 -38.10
C LYS A 310 0.87 -25.19 -38.81
N LYS A 311 0.39 -24.17 -38.07
CA LYS A 311 -0.03 -22.88 -38.64
C LYS A 311 1.18 -22.05 -39.11
N GLU A 312 2.24 -21.99 -38.32
CA GLU A 312 3.50 -21.30 -38.64
C GLU A 312 4.12 -21.85 -39.95
N LYS A 313 4.13 -23.18 -40.13
CA LYS A 313 4.56 -23.81 -41.40
C LYS A 313 3.67 -23.44 -42.59
N LYS A 314 2.35 -23.32 -42.40
CA LYS A 314 1.42 -22.91 -43.46
C LYS A 314 1.58 -21.44 -43.85
N GLU A 315 1.84 -20.54 -42.89
CA GLU A 315 2.10 -19.12 -43.14
C GLU A 315 3.45 -18.89 -43.82
N ASN A 316 4.50 -19.58 -43.38
CA ASN A 316 5.81 -19.52 -44.04
C ASN A 316 5.75 -20.03 -45.49
N ASN A 317 5.00 -21.11 -45.75
CA ASN A 317 4.79 -21.59 -47.11
C ASN A 317 3.99 -20.60 -47.98
N LYS A 318 3.05 -19.83 -47.40
CA LYS A 318 2.35 -18.75 -48.12
C LYS A 318 3.26 -17.56 -48.43
N ASN A 319 4.14 -17.18 -47.50
CA ASN A 319 5.09 -16.08 -47.70
C ASN A 319 6.20 -16.44 -48.71
N CYS A 320 6.68 -17.68 -48.72
CA CYS A 320 7.60 -18.16 -49.77
C CYS A 320 6.96 -18.13 -51.16
N ASN A 321 5.67 -18.47 -51.27
CA ASN A 321 4.92 -18.40 -52.53
C ASN A 321 4.67 -16.95 -53.01
N LEU A 322 4.63 -15.97 -52.10
CA LEU A 322 4.52 -14.54 -52.44
C LEU A 322 5.86 -13.95 -52.92
N MET A 323 7.01 -14.42 -52.41
CA MET A 323 8.32 -13.98 -52.90
C MET A 323 8.68 -14.60 -54.25
N GLN A 324 8.29 -15.86 -54.51
CA GLN A 324 8.49 -16.49 -55.83
C GLN A 324 7.65 -15.84 -56.94
N ASN A 325 6.51 -15.23 -56.62
CA ASN A 325 5.66 -14.56 -57.60
C ASN A 325 6.00 -13.06 -57.79
N GLY A 326 6.86 -12.48 -56.94
CA GLY A 326 7.29 -11.08 -57.04
C GLY A 326 8.56 -10.83 -57.85
N GLU A 327 9.36 -11.87 -58.13
CA GLU A 327 10.60 -11.78 -58.92
C GLU A 327 10.42 -12.13 -60.40
N LEU A 328 9.20 -12.50 -60.84
CA LEU A 328 8.88 -12.81 -62.24
C LEU A 328 8.41 -11.61 -63.09
N ASP A 329 8.18 -10.44 -62.47
CA ASP A 329 7.67 -9.23 -63.16
C ASP A 329 8.72 -8.13 -63.42
N PHE A 330 9.99 -8.32 -63.01
CA PHE A 330 11.03 -7.29 -63.14
C PHE A 330 12.18 -7.58 -64.13
N VAL A 331 12.10 -8.66 -64.94
CA VAL A 331 13.11 -8.97 -65.99
C VAL A 331 12.48 -9.13 -67.38
N LYS A 332 11.54 -8.24 -67.72
CA LYS A 332 11.08 -8.03 -69.10
C LYS A 332 10.94 -6.53 -69.39
N LYS A 333 12.06 -5.80 -69.35
CA LYS A 333 12.27 -4.52 -70.06
C LYS A 333 13.68 -4.01 -69.77
N THR A 334 14.65 -4.50 -70.54
CA THR A 334 15.78 -3.73 -71.09
C THR A 334 16.61 -4.69 -71.93
N SER A 335 16.32 -4.70 -73.23
CA SER A 335 17.25 -5.11 -74.28
C SER A 335 18.13 -3.90 -74.63
N ASN A 336 19.45 -4.07 -74.66
CA ASN A 336 20.32 -3.75 -75.82
C ASN A 336 21.78 -3.44 -75.45
N GLY A 337 22.70 -4.03 -76.24
CA GLY A 337 24.08 -3.60 -76.48
C GLY A 337 25.08 -4.15 -75.47
N SER A 338 25.90 -5.18 -75.71
CA SER A 338 26.84 -5.50 -76.81
C SER A 338 28.26 -5.58 -76.23
N ASP A 339 28.98 -6.60 -76.69
CA ASP A 339 30.43 -6.71 -76.82
C ASP A 339 31.29 -7.27 -75.66
N ASN A 340 31.46 -8.59 -75.77
CA ASN A 340 32.68 -9.27 -76.26
C ASN A 340 33.84 -9.65 -75.33
N ARG A 341 34.24 -10.92 -75.57
CA ARG A 341 35.57 -11.56 -75.47
C ARG A 341 35.98 -12.08 -74.09
N SER A 342 35.84 -13.39 -73.86
CA SER A 342 36.76 -14.50 -74.23
C SER A 342 37.78 -14.72 -73.10
N GLU A 343 38.02 -15.91 -72.55
CA GLU A 343 38.26 -17.19 -73.20
C GLU A 343 38.02 -18.37 -72.24
N LYS A 344 37.47 -19.47 -72.81
CA LYS A 344 37.87 -20.90 -72.71
C LYS A 344 38.09 -21.54 -71.33
N LYS A 345 37.79 -22.81 -71.08
CA LYS A 345 37.08 -23.95 -71.70
C LYS A 345 37.12 -25.02 -70.58
N ASP A 346 36.01 -25.66 -70.27
CA ASP A 346 35.67 -27.05 -70.62
C ASP A 346 36.76 -28.07 -70.23
N GLU A 347 36.52 -29.19 -69.56
CA GLU A 347 35.32 -29.84 -69.00
C GLU A 347 35.80 -31.22 -68.49
N LYS A 348 34.88 -31.92 -67.82
CA LYS A 348 34.79 -33.37 -67.53
C LYS A 348 35.10 -33.76 -66.09
N ASP A 349 34.04 -33.93 -65.29
CA ASP A 349 33.20 -35.15 -65.17
C ASP A 349 33.97 -36.20 -64.35
N GLU A 350 33.48 -36.86 -63.31
CA GLU A 350 32.11 -37.17 -62.90
C GLU A 350 32.20 -37.78 -61.48
N GLU A 351 31.08 -37.73 -60.75
CA GLU A 351 30.68 -38.69 -59.71
C GLU A 351 31.60 -38.93 -58.49
N LYS A 352 31.20 -38.34 -57.34
CA LYS A 352 30.57 -39.10 -56.25
C LYS A 352 30.11 -38.21 -55.09
N GLU A 353 28.85 -38.41 -54.76
CA GLU A 353 28.25 -38.37 -53.42
C GLU A 353 28.47 -37.17 -52.49
N LYS A 354 27.40 -36.37 -52.44
CA LYS A 354 26.89 -35.69 -51.25
C LYS A 354 27.10 -36.53 -49.98
N VAL A 355 27.68 -35.93 -48.94
CA VAL A 355 27.12 -35.76 -47.57
C VAL A 355 28.26 -35.41 -46.59
N LYS A 356 28.05 -34.34 -45.81
CA LYS A 356 28.80 -33.86 -44.62
C LYS A 356 30.03 -32.98 -44.87
N GLU A 357 29.79 -31.68 -44.90
CA GLU A 357 30.74 -30.70 -44.38
C GLU A 357 29.99 -29.63 -43.58
N ASN A 358 29.91 -29.82 -42.27
CA ASN A 358 30.08 -28.77 -41.28
C ASN A 358 30.02 -29.37 -39.87
N LEU A 359 31.14 -29.96 -39.46
CA LEU A 359 31.50 -30.13 -38.05
C LEU A 359 33.01 -30.34 -37.92
N ASN A 360 33.65 -29.38 -37.25
CA ASN A 360 34.87 -29.44 -36.44
C ASN A 360 36.19 -29.96 -37.05
N LEU A 361 37.26 -29.19 -36.83
CA LEU A 361 38.38 -29.43 -35.89
C LEU A 361 39.54 -28.50 -36.31
N GLN A 362 39.87 -27.47 -35.52
CA GLN A 362 40.83 -27.45 -34.39
C GLN A 362 42.26 -27.02 -34.79
N THR A 363 42.97 -26.47 -33.80
CA THR A 363 44.42 -26.16 -33.72
C THR A 363 44.84 -24.81 -34.34
N ASN A 364 45.62 -23.91 -33.72
CA ASN A 364 46.58 -23.90 -32.60
C ASN A 364 46.41 -22.56 -31.82
N ILE A 365 46.88 -22.30 -30.59
CA ILE A 365 48.19 -22.57 -29.97
C ILE A 365 48.04 -22.67 -28.44
N ASN A 366 48.69 -23.71 -27.91
CA ASN A 366 49.28 -24.00 -26.59
C ASN A 366 49.82 -22.77 -25.78
N GLU A 367 50.24 -22.79 -24.52
CA GLU A 367 50.79 -23.82 -23.62
C GLU A 367 50.91 -23.20 -22.19
N ASN A 368 51.11 -24.07 -21.20
CA ASN A 368 51.69 -23.82 -19.85
C ASN A 368 50.77 -23.21 -18.77
N GLU A 369 50.14 -24.05 -17.95
CA GLU A 369 50.80 -24.71 -16.79
C GLU A 369 49.77 -25.47 -15.95
N ASN A 370 49.90 -26.79 -15.93
CA ASN A 370 49.40 -27.68 -14.89
C ASN A 370 50.65 -28.31 -14.27
N GLU A 371 50.76 -28.34 -12.95
CA GLU A 371 50.90 -29.60 -12.23
C GLU A 371 50.86 -29.46 -10.70
N LYS A 372 50.08 -30.39 -10.12
CA LYS A 372 50.28 -31.11 -8.85
C LYS A 372 49.62 -30.60 -7.56
N GLU A 373 48.47 -31.27 -7.36
CA GLU A 373 47.77 -31.65 -6.13
C GLU A 373 48.58 -32.43 -5.06
N LYS A 374 48.01 -32.39 -3.84
CA LYS A 374 48.20 -33.23 -2.61
C LYS A 374 49.41 -32.85 -1.74
N GLU A 375 49.31 -32.64 -0.42
CA GLU A 375 48.49 -33.30 0.60
C GLU A 375 48.53 -32.53 1.95
N LYS A 376 47.52 -32.77 2.81
CA LYS A 376 47.48 -32.65 4.29
C LYS A 376 46.94 -31.40 5.01
N GLU A 377 46.06 -31.75 5.94
CA GLU A 377 45.31 -30.97 6.91
C GLU A 377 46.18 -30.23 7.94
N LYS A 378 45.75 -29.01 8.29
CA LYS A 378 45.39 -28.53 9.65
C LYS A 378 45.57 -27.02 9.71
N GLY A 379 44.62 -26.34 10.36
CA GLY A 379 44.83 -24.98 10.88
C GLY A 379 44.02 -23.89 10.19
N ILE A 380 42.80 -23.71 10.70
CA ILE A 380 42.10 -22.44 10.97
C ILE A 380 42.66 -21.18 10.27
N GLY A 381 41.85 -20.66 9.34
CA GLY A 381 41.74 -19.23 9.02
C GLY A 381 42.47 -18.80 7.76
N PHE A 382 41.75 -18.30 6.74
CA PHE A 382 42.27 -17.27 5.84
C PHE A 382 41.18 -16.44 5.16
N VAL A 383 41.49 -15.15 5.11
CA VAL A 383 41.06 -14.12 4.17
C VAL A 383 41.12 -14.61 2.71
N VAL A 384 40.22 -14.15 1.84
CA VAL A 384 40.50 -14.06 0.39
C VAL A 384 39.98 -12.73 -0.20
N ASN A 385 40.93 -11.96 -0.75
CA ASN A 385 40.73 -10.90 -1.73
C ASN A 385 40.01 -11.42 -2.97
N ALA A 386 39.00 -10.69 -3.46
CA ALA A 386 38.43 -10.91 -4.79
C ALA A 386 38.46 -9.63 -5.64
N LYS A 387 39.23 -9.72 -6.73
CA LYS A 387 39.29 -8.92 -7.96
C LYS A 387 38.20 -7.86 -8.19
N LEU A 388 38.67 -6.67 -8.62
CA LEU A 388 37.93 -5.66 -9.37
C LEU A 388 37.08 -6.28 -10.49
N PRO A 389 35.76 -6.04 -10.55
CA PRO A 389 34.95 -6.31 -11.72
C PRO A 389 34.84 -5.06 -12.60
N GLU A 390 35.07 -5.30 -13.88
CA GLU A 390 35.08 -4.41 -15.04
C GLU A 390 33.96 -3.35 -15.14
N LEU A 391 34.32 -2.26 -15.83
CA LEU A 391 33.59 -1.04 -16.18
C LEU A 391 32.21 -1.21 -16.87
N SER A 392 31.65 -2.41 -16.96
CA SER A 392 30.33 -2.71 -17.52
C SER A 392 29.20 -2.72 -16.47
N ARG A 393 29.51 -2.82 -15.16
CA ARG A 393 28.53 -2.73 -14.06
C ARG A 393 28.09 -1.31 -13.69
N ILE A 394 28.82 -0.29 -14.13
CA ILE A 394 28.54 1.13 -13.83
C ILE A 394 27.31 1.66 -14.62
N LYS A 395 26.81 0.92 -15.63
CA LYS A 395 25.64 1.33 -16.44
C LYS A 395 24.27 0.77 -15.98
N LYS A 396 24.18 -0.03 -14.91
CA LYS A 396 22.90 -0.61 -14.42
C LYS A 396 22.23 0.12 -13.25
N PHE A 397 22.75 1.27 -12.82
CA PHE A 397 22.14 2.15 -11.81
C PHE A 397 21.66 3.50 -12.39
N GLN A 398 21.13 3.51 -13.62
CA GLN A 398 20.25 4.61 -14.02
C GLN A 398 18.90 4.45 -13.32
N LYS A 399 18.82 5.08 -12.13
CA LYS A 399 17.59 5.53 -11.48
C LYS A 399 16.50 5.83 -12.51
N LYS A 400 15.28 5.36 -12.29
CA LYS A 400 14.07 6.06 -12.75
C LYS A 400 14.21 7.51 -12.31
N ILE A 401 14.65 8.41 -13.20
CA ILE A 401 14.81 9.82 -12.88
C ILE A 401 13.39 10.39 -12.73
N LYS A 402 12.86 10.39 -11.51
CA LYS A 402 11.80 11.32 -11.16
C LYS A 402 12.38 12.72 -11.42
N LYS A 403 11.77 13.52 -12.31
CA LYS A 403 12.16 14.92 -12.54
C LYS A 403 11.83 15.75 -11.29
N ILE A 404 12.59 15.58 -10.21
CA ILE A 404 12.45 16.36 -8.97
C ILE A 404 13.00 17.76 -9.23
N GLN A 405 12.19 18.79 -9.00
CA GLN A 405 12.61 20.19 -8.97
C GLN A 405 13.05 20.57 -7.56
N LEU A 406 14.37 20.77 -7.38
CA LEU A 406 15.00 21.11 -6.11
C LEU A 406 15.32 22.61 -6.07
N LEU A 407 14.90 23.30 -5.00
CA LEU A 407 15.33 24.66 -4.70
C LEU A 407 16.38 24.65 -3.58
N ILE A 408 17.57 25.17 -3.86
CA ILE A 408 18.62 25.40 -2.87
C ILE A 408 18.55 26.86 -2.42
N LEU A 409 18.26 27.07 -1.14
CA LEU A 409 18.31 28.37 -0.48
C LEU A 409 19.61 28.47 0.31
N ALA A 410 20.60 29.11 -0.30
CA ALA A 410 21.94 29.25 0.26
C ALA A 410 22.13 30.69 0.76
N SER A 411 22.25 30.88 2.07
CA SER A 411 22.63 32.17 2.64
C SER A 411 24.15 32.24 2.78
N THR A 412 24.83 32.60 1.70
CA THR A 412 26.29 32.72 1.63
C THR A 412 26.72 33.61 0.46
N ASN A 413 27.81 34.35 0.66
CA ASN A 413 28.51 35.05 -0.43
C ASN A 413 29.49 34.15 -1.18
N ASN A 414 29.86 32.99 -0.62
CA ASN A 414 30.84 32.10 -1.21
C ASN A 414 30.21 31.18 -2.26
N LYS A 415 30.42 31.50 -3.54
CA LYS A 415 29.93 30.69 -4.68
C LYS A 415 30.49 29.27 -4.67
N ASN A 416 31.67 29.03 -4.09
CA ASN A 416 32.28 27.70 -4.05
C ASN A 416 31.52 26.76 -3.10
N TYR A 417 31.00 27.27 -1.99
CA TYR A 417 30.15 26.47 -1.09
C TYR A 417 28.88 25.99 -1.77
N ILE A 418 28.23 26.87 -2.53
CA ILE A 418 27.05 26.51 -3.33
C ILE A 418 27.42 25.43 -4.36
N ARG A 419 28.53 25.61 -5.09
CA ARG A 419 29.00 24.64 -6.09
C ARG A 419 29.30 23.28 -5.49
N ASN A 420 29.99 23.22 -4.35
CA ASN A 420 30.31 21.97 -3.68
C ASN A 420 29.05 21.21 -3.25
N VAL A 421 28.12 21.88 -2.57
CA VAL A 421 26.83 21.27 -2.19
C VAL A 421 26.07 20.78 -3.43
N CYS A 422 26.03 21.57 -4.51
CA CYS A 422 25.42 21.14 -5.77
C CYS A 422 26.10 19.89 -6.35
N SER A 423 27.44 19.84 -6.37
CA SER A 423 28.20 18.70 -6.85
C SER A 423 27.93 17.43 -6.03
N SER A 424 27.86 17.55 -4.69
CA SER A 424 27.52 16.42 -3.81
C SER A 424 26.11 15.89 -4.06
N ILE A 425 25.15 16.77 -4.38
CA ILE A 425 23.78 16.37 -4.73
C ILE A 425 23.75 15.73 -6.13
N ILE A 426 24.43 16.31 -7.12
CA ILE A 426 24.46 15.80 -8.50
C ILE A 426 25.11 14.41 -8.56
N SER A 427 26.20 14.17 -7.82
CA SER A 427 26.87 12.86 -7.78
C SER A 427 25.96 11.72 -7.31
N HIS A 428 24.86 12.05 -6.61
CA HIS A 428 23.84 11.10 -6.16
C HIS A 428 22.68 10.93 -7.15
N GLY A 429 22.87 11.31 -8.42
CA GLY A 429 21.94 11.03 -9.51
C GLY A 429 20.84 12.09 -9.71
N TYR A 430 21.03 13.30 -9.19
CA TYR A 430 20.16 14.45 -9.49
C TYR A 430 20.63 15.17 -10.76
N LEU A 431 19.68 15.50 -11.63
CA LEU A 431 19.98 16.26 -12.85
C LEU A 431 20.22 17.74 -12.51
N LYS A 432 21.41 18.25 -12.87
CA LYS A 432 21.80 19.66 -12.67
C LYS A 432 20.73 20.67 -13.13
N LYS A 433 20.04 20.38 -14.25
CA LYS A 433 18.98 21.23 -14.82
C LYS A 433 17.72 21.38 -13.95
N ASN A 434 17.52 20.51 -12.97
CA ASN A 434 16.38 20.59 -12.05
C ASN A 434 16.75 21.21 -10.70
N ILE A 435 17.97 21.76 -10.56
CA ILE A 435 18.43 22.43 -9.35
C ILE A 435 18.36 23.93 -9.59
N ILE A 436 17.53 24.61 -8.81
CA ILE A 436 17.45 26.07 -8.81
C ILE A 436 18.13 26.58 -7.56
N CYS A 437 19.08 27.49 -7.69
CA CYS A 437 19.82 28.06 -6.56
C CYS A 437 19.42 29.51 -6.35
N VAL A 438 19.05 29.88 -5.12
CA VAL A 438 18.76 31.26 -4.71
C VAL A 438 19.68 31.64 -3.57
N LYS A 439 20.26 32.83 -3.68
CA LYS A 439 21.06 33.44 -2.61
C LYS A 439 20.14 34.08 -1.59
N ALA A 440 19.89 33.34 -0.51
CA ALA A 440 18.90 33.73 0.51
C ALA A 440 19.32 34.92 1.39
N ASN A 441 20.56 35.42 1.24
CA ASN A 441 21.04 36.66 1.85
C ASN A 441 20.76 37.92 1.00
N SER A 442 20.45 37.78 -0.30
CA SER A 442 20.14 38.90 -1.20
C SER A 442 18.72 38.85 -1.76
N GLU A 443 18.06 37.69 -1.71
CA GLU A 443 16.77 37.45 -2.35
C GLU A 443 15.86 36.57 -1.46
N ILE A 444 14.55 36.75 -1.61
CA ILE A 444 13.52 35.91 -0.99
C ILE A 444 12.78 35.22 -2.14
N PRO A 445 12.64 33.88 -2.14
CA PRO A 445 11.94 33.16 -3.20
C PRO A 445 10.50 33.63 -3.36
N SER A 446 10.09 33.86 -4.60
CA SER A 446 8.70 34.23 -4.91
C SER A 446 7.76 33.03 -4.74
N ARG A 447 6.48 33.30 -4.44
CA ARG A 447 5.47 32.23 -4.34
C ARG A 447 5.31 31.44 -5.65
N SER A 448 5.41 32.11 -6.80
CA SER A 448 5.34 31.45 -8.12
C SER A 448 6.50 30.50 -8.36
N MET A 449 7.70 30.82 -7.86
CA MET A 449 8.84 29.92 -7.85
C MET A 449 8.57 28.71 -6.96
N LEU A 450 8.08 28.93 -5.74
CA LEU A 450 7.78 27.85 -4.80
C LEU A 450 6.71 26.87 -5.33
N LEU A 451 5.78 27.29 -6.19
CA LEU A 451 4.79 26.40 -6.81
C LEU A 451 5.41 25.39 -7.80
N LYS A 452 6.59 25.70 -8.38
CA LYS A 452 7.27 24.84 -9.37
C LYS A 452 8.29 23.88 -8.73
N VAL A 453 8.45 23.94 -7.41
CA VAL A 453 9.48 23.23 -6.65
C VAL A 453 8.84 22.12 -5.82
N ASP A 454 9.47 20.94 -5.85
CA ASP A 454 9.03 19.76 -5.11
C ASP A 454 9.60 19.74 -3.68
N VAL A 455 10.85 20.18 -3.52
CA VAL A 455 11.61 20.14 -2.26
C VAL A 455 12.55 21.33 -2.14
N ILE A 456 12.70 21.84 -0.92
CA ILE A 456 13.62 22.94 -0.61
C ILE A 456 14.75 22.43 0.28
N PHE A 457 16.00 22.72 -0.10
CA PHE A 457 17.18 22.50 0.71
C PHE A 457 17.74 23.84 1.21
N ILE A 458 17.93 24.01 2.52
CA ILE A 458 18.34 25.28 3.12
C ILE A 458 19.65 25.13 3.89
N PHE A 459 20.57 26.07 3.69
CA PHE A 459 21.75 26.23 4.53
C PHE A 459 22.19 27.70 4.65
N SER A 460 22.83 28.06 5.77
CA SER A 460 23.33 29.42 6.03
C SER A 460 24.71 29.43 6.65
N ILE A 461 25.54 30.38 6.22
CA ILE A 461 26.76 30.88 6.89
C ILE A 461 26.81 32.42 6.88
N SER A 462 25.72 33.06 6.46
CA SER A 462 25.49 34.51 6.51
C SER A 462 24.04 34.76 6.88
N PRO A 463 23.68 35.96 7.39
CA PRO A 463 22.29 36.33 7.68
C PRO A 463 21.39 36.22 6.44
N PHE A 464 20.17 35.73 6.61
CA PHE A 464 19.15 35.76 5.56
C PHE A 464 18.68 37.20 5.33
N LYS A 465 18.31 37.55 4.09
CA LYS A 465 17.78 38.90 3.76
C LYS A 465 16.61 39.28 4.67
N ASN A 466 15.70 38.33 4.88
CA ASN A 466 14.67 38.45 5.90
C ASN A 466 14.34 37.06 6.47
N ALA A 467 14.96 36.74 7.61
CA ALA A 467 14.81 35.43 8.25
C ALA A 467 13.37 35.13 8.70
N LYS A 468 12.58 36.16 9.04
CA LYS A 468 11.18 36.01 9.47
C LYS A 468 10.29 35.66 8.29
N ILE A 469 10.31 36.47 7.23
CA ILE A 469 9.52 36.22 6.02
C ILE A 469 9.89 34.88 5.39
N LEU A 470 11.19 34.56 5.33
CA LEU A 470 11.63 33.27 4.81
C LEU A 470 11.09 32.10 5.63
N GLY A 471 11.17 32.16 6.96
CA GLY A 471 10.63 31.09 7.80
C GLY A 471 9.09 31.01 7.78
N ASP A 472 8.38 32.11 7.56
CA ASP A 472 6.94 32.08 7.30
C ASP A 472 6.63 31.34 5.99
N LEU A 473 7.34 31.64 4.91
CA LEU A 473 7.21 30.97 3.61
C LEU A 473 7.56 29.47 3.69
N LEU A 474 8.61 29.09 4.42
CA LEU A 474 8.99 27.70 4.60
C LEU A 474 7.92 26.92 5.38
N ALA A 475 7.32 27.53 6.40
CA ALA A 475 6.22 26.92 7.11
C ALA A 475 5.02 26.69 6.20
N ASP A 476 4.61 27.70 5.42
CA ASP A 476 3.51 27.56 4.45
C ASP A 476 3.80 26.48 3.39
N PHE A 477 5.06 26.36 2.96
CA PHE A 477 5.49 25.30 2.04
C PHE A 477 5.31 23.91 2.67
N VAL A 478 5.69 23.73 3.93
CA VAL A 478 5.47 22.47 4.67
C VAL A 478 3.97 22.21 4.90
N GLU A 479 3.19 23.22 5.26
CA GLU A 479 1.73 23.10 5.43
C GLU A 479 1.01 22.69 4.14
N SER A 480 1.55 23.04 2.97
CA SER A 480 1.06 22.60 1.66
C SER A 480 1.32 21.11 1.37
N GLY A 481 1.94 20.38 2.30
CA GLY A 481 2.20 18.95 2.18
C GLY A 481 3.51 18.61 1.47
N ARG A 482 4.46 19.55 1.43
CA ARG A 482 5.78 19.35 0.79
C ARG A 482 6.90 19.29 1.82
N GLY A 483 8.03 18.74 1.41
CA GLY A 483 9.18 18.52 2.28
C GLY A 483 10.24 19.61 2.18
N ILE A 484 10.86 19.94 3.31
CA ILE A 484 12.07 20.76 3.37
C ILE A 484 13.20 20.00 4.08
N VAL A 485 14.43 20.27 3.65
CA VAL A 485 15.66 19.75 4.25
C VAL A 485 16.50 20.93 4.72
N ILE A 486 16.74 21.02 6.03
CA ILE A 486 17.62 22.03 6.63
C ILE A 486 18.94 21.35 6.96
N CYS A 487 20.01 21.78 6.32
CA CYS A 487 21.36 21.25 6.52
C CYS A 487 22.33 22.40 6.79
N SER A 488 22.38 22.82 8.06
CA SER A 488 23.39 23.72 8.62
C SER A 488 22.97 24.01 10.07
N PRO A 489 23.84 23.80 11.06
CA PRO A 489 23.60 24.20 12.44
C PRO A 489 23.27 25.70 12.58
N ASP A 490 23.86 26.56 11.75
CA ASP A 490 23.65 28.02 11.81
C ASP A 490 22.20 28.42 11.48
N CYS A 491 21.48 27.62 10.67
CA CYS A 491 20.06 27.85 10.39
C CYS A 491 19.19 27.78 11.65
N LEU A 492 19.62 27.02 12.67
CA LEU A 492 18.85 26.70 13.86
C LEU A 492 19.65 26.96 15.15
N ARG A 493 20.59 27.90 15.11
CA ARG A 493 21.35 28.34 16.28
C ARG A 493 20.49 29.26 17.14
N LYS A 494 20.50 29.05 18.45
CA LYS A 494 19.73 29.89 19.37
C LYS A 494 20.26 31.33 19.34
N ASP A 495 19.36 32.31 19.25
CA ASP A 495 19.63 33.75 19.35
C ASP A 495 20.72 34.27 18.39
N HIS A 496 20.78 33.72 17.17
CA HIS A 496 21.81 34.06 16.18
C HIS A 496 21.23 34.70 14.92
N GLU A 497 21.96 35.67 14.34
CA GLU A 497 21.53 36.42 13.15
C GLU A 497 21.39 35.57 11.88
N ARG A 498 22.11 34.43 11.81
CA ARG A 498 22.08 33.50 10.67
C ARG A 498 20.98 32.46 10.75
N SER A 499 20.18 32.50 11.80
CA SER A 499 19.14 31.53 12.05
C SER A 499 17.80 31.94 11.45
N LEU A 500 17.02 30.94 11.05
CA LEU A 500 15.65 31.14 10.61
C LEU A 500 14.84 31.77 11.74
N LYS A 501 13.75 32.47 11.39
CA LYS A 501 12.81 33.08 12.34
C LYS A 501 11.37 32.84 11.85
N GLY A 502 10.37 33.39 12.53
CA GLY A 502 8.98 33.33 12.06
C GLY A 502 8.25 32.02 12.38
N LYS A 503 7.26 31.68 11.56
CA LYS A 503 6.27 30.60 11.75
C LYS A 503 6.93 29.24 11.86
N ILE A 504 7.99 28.96 11.10
CA ILE A 504 8.69 27.68 11.14
C ILE A 504 9.25 27.34 12.54
N ILE A 505 9.63 28.35 13.32
CA ILE A 505 10.07 28.19 14.71
C ILE A 505 8.90 28.33 15.68
N SER A 506 8.16 29.43 15.60
CA SER A 506 7.11 29.78 16.57
C SER A 506 5.90 28.82 16.58
N LYS A 507 5.68 28.06 15.51
CA LYS A 507 4.66 26.99 15.42
C LYS A 507 5.25 25.58 15.52
N GLU A 508 6.49 25.46 15.97
CA GLU A 508 7.17 24.19 16.23
C GLU A 508 7.22 23.23 15.02
N PHE A 509 7.47 23.72 13.80
CA PHE A 509 7.60 22.82 12.63
C PHE A 509 8.87 21.95 12.68
N LEU A 510 9.88 22.42 13.40
CA LEU A 510 11.18 21.77 13.49
C LEU A 510 11.14 20.52 14.40
N PRO A 511 11.98 19.49 14.13
CA PRO A 511 12.13 18.32 15.01
C PRO A 511 12.66 18.66 16.41
N PHE A 512 13.44 19.73 16.53
CA PHE A 512 13.94 20.27 17.79
C PHE A 512 14.06 21.79 17.70
N LEU A 513 14.05 22.45 18.86
CA LEU A 513 14.13 23.91 18.94
C LEU A 513 15.56 24.41 18.69
N PRO A 514 15.72 25.68 18.26
CA PRO A 514 17.02 26.30 18.11
C PRO A 514 17.89 26.15 19.35
N SER A 515 19.16 25.82 19.16
CA SER A 515 20.03 25.31 20.23
C SER A 515 21.47 25.83 20.13
N LYS A 516 22.31 25.50 21.12
CA LYS A 516 23.73 25.88 21.11
C LYS A 516 24.48 25.11 20.02
N LEU A 517 25.38 25.82 19.32
CA LEU A 517 26.33 25.25 18.39
C LEU A 517 27.48 24.58 19.15
N VAL A 518 27.87 23.41 18.68
CA VAL A 518 29.07 22.68 19.07
C VAL A 518 29.95 22.56 17.83
N HIS A 519 31.24 22.86 17.99
CA HIS A 519 32.26 22.72 16.96
C HIS A 519 33.62 22.44 17.60
N ASN A 520 34.65 22.21 16.77
CA ASN A 520 36.02 21.84 17.16
C ASN A 520 36.07 20.56 18.03
N LYS A 521 35.11 19.66 17.81
CA LYS A 521 35.00 18.37 18.51
C LYS A 521 34.73 17.29 17.48
N PRO A 522 35.77 16.67 16.92
CA PRO A 522 35.63 15.66 15.88
C PRO A 522 34.67 14.57 16.33
N SER A 523 33.76 14.21 15.45
CA SER A 523 32.71 13.24 15.74
C SER A 523 32.29 12.50 14.46
N THR A 524 31.74 11.31 14.65
CA THR A 524 31.32 10.39 13.60
C THR A 524 29.87 9.97 13.80
N LEU A 525 29.33 9.23 12.82
CA LEU A 525 28.09 8.48 12.98
C LEU A 525 28.16 7.64 14.27
N GLY A 526 27.15 7.82 15.12
CA GLY A 526 26.95 7.06 16.34
C GLY A 526 25.79 6.09 16.19
N LYS A 527 24.89 6.09 17.18
CA LYS A 527 23.75 5.18 17.20
C LYS A 527 22.78 5.46 16.05
N ILE A 528 22.37 4.40 15.37
CA ILE A 528 21.27 4.43 14.40
C ILE A 528 19.99 3.97 15.11
N ASN A 529 19.01 4.86 15.24
CA ASN A 529 17.76 4.57 15.94
C ASN A 529 16.72 3.91 15.02
N LEU A 530 16.77 4.20 13.72
CA LEU A 530 15.85 3.66 12.71
C LEU A 530 16.65 3.09 11.52
N PRO A 531 17.19 1.86 11.64
CA PRO A 531 18.16 1.30 10.68
C PRO A 531 17.60 1.07 9.27
N ASN A 532 16.30 0.80 9.15
CA ASN A 532 15.63 0.56 7.87
C ASN A 532 15.01 1.84 7.28
N HIS A 533 15.36 3.02 7.80
CA HIS A 533 14.79 4.28 7.30
C HIS A 533 15.42 4.64 5.93
N PRO A 534 14.64 5.03 4.90
CA PRO A 534 15.17 5.29 3.54
C PRO A 534 16.28 6.36 3.48
N ILE A 535 16.31 7.29 4.45
CA ILE A 535 17.38 8.30 4.56
C ILE A 535 18.77 7.66 4.77
N LEU A 536 18.83 6.49 5.43
CA LEU A 536 20.06 5.75 5.71
C LEU A 536 20.37 4.66 4.68
N GLU A 537 19.61 4.56 3.59
CA GLU A 537 19.85 3.54 2.56
C GLU A 537 21.27 3.67 1.98
N GLY A 538 22.07 2.63 2.15
CA GLY A 538 23.46 2.58 1.69
C GLY A 538 24.45 3.49 2.46
N VAL A 539 24.04 4.03 3.60
CA VAL A 539 24.90 4.80 4.53
C VAL A 539 25.52 3.85 5.54
N SER A 540 26.84 3.69 5.50
CA SER A 540 27.61 2.88 6.46
C SER A 540 28.49 3.73 7.38
N SER A 541 28.88 4.94 6.94
CA SER A 541 29.79 5.79 7.70
C SER A 541 29.52 7.28 7.50
N PHE A 542 29.80 8.10 8.51
CA PHE A 542 29.83 9.55 8.39
C PHE A 542 30.86 10.13 9.34
N HIS A 543 31.70 11.05 8.88
CA HIS A 543 32.67 11.76 9.71
C HIS A 543 32.60 13.26 9.44
N GLY A 544 32.33 14.06 10.48
CA GLY A 544 32.10 15.51 10.36
C GLY A 544 33.33 16.41 10.24
N GLY A 545 34.53 15.84 10.06
CA GLY A 545 35.80 16.56 10.14
C GLY A 545 36.24 16.90 11.57
N LYS A 546 37.24 17.78 11.67
CA LYS A 546 37.82 18.33 12.91
C LYS A 546 36.82 19.22 13.63
N ASP A 547 36.08 20.01 12.86
CA ASP A 547 35.15 20.98 13.43
C ASP A 547 33.84 20.29 13.81
N SER A 548 33.36 19.34 13.00
CA SER A 548 32.13 18.56 13.26
C SER A 548 30.99 19.45 13.75
N PHE A 549 30.68 20.53 13.01
CA PHE A 549 29.64 21.49 13.42
C PHE A 549 28.29 20.79 13.63
N HIS A 550 27.71 20.88 14.81
CA HIS A 550 26.37 20.34 15.11
C HIS A 550 25.71 21.10 16.27
N LEU A 551 24.39 21.03 16.36
CA LEU A 551 23.62 21.59 17.49
C LEU A 551 23.46 20.55 18.60
N GLN A 552 23.36 21.05 19.84
CA GLN A 552 23.09 20.25 21.03
C GLN A 552 21.70 20.59 21.61
N PRO A 553 20.60 20.07 21.02
CA PRO A 553 19.26 20.36 21.52
C PRO A 553 18.94 19.64 22.83
N LYS A 554 18.43 20.42 23.79
CA LYS A 554 17.92 19.90 25.08
C LYS A 554 16.45 19.50 25.04
N LYS A 555 15.69 20.01 24.06
CA LYS A 555 14.25 19.78 23.90
C LYS A 555 13.94 19.39 22.46
N TYR A 556 13.13 18.34 22.31
CA TYR A 556 12.63 17.86 21.04
C TYR A 556 11.14 18.16 20.93
N SER A 557 10.69 18.45 19.72
CA SER A 557 9.29 18.73 19.45
C SER A 557 8.48 17.42 19.50
N MET A 558 7.20 17.49 19.89
CA MET A 558 6.34 16.31 19.87
C MET A 558 6.29 15.67 18.47
N HIS A 559 6.26 14.33 18.44
CA HIS A 559 6.23 13.50 17.22
C HIS A 559 7.47 13.66 16.31
N SER A 560 8.58 14.20 16.82
CA SER A 560 9.87 14.16 16.13
C SER A 560 10.47 12.74 16.17
N GLN A 561 11.06 12.31 15.07
CA GLN A 561 11.83 11.07 14.98
C GLN A 561 13.32 11.41 14.86
N ARG A 562 14.15 10.84 15.73
CA ARG A 562 15.61 10.85 15.54
C ARG A 562 15.99 9.60 14.79
N ILE A 563 16.51 9.76 13.58
CA ILE A 563 16.85 8.62 12.70
C ILE A 563 18.26 8.11 13.03
N ALA A 564 19.21 9.02 13.18
CA ALA A 564 20.60 8.73 13.53
C ALA A 564 21.17 9.80 14.45
N GLU A 565 22.15 9.40 15.26
CA GLU A 565 22.85 10.23 16.23
C GLU A 565 24.33 10.32 15.89
N TRP A 566 24.97 11.40 16.31
CA TRP A 566 26.41 11.51 16.45
C TRP A 566 26.90 10.58 17.57
N LYS A 567 28.20 10.26 17.60
CA LYS A 567 28.81 9.43 18.66
C LYS A 567 28.58 9.98 20.07
N ASN A 568 28.40 11.30 20.22
CA ASN A 568 28.10 11.98 21.47
C ASN A 568 26.59 12.06 21.80
N SER A 569 25.77 11.19 21.21
CA SER A 569 24.31 11.09 21.42
C SER A 569 23.52 12.34 21.00
N GLN A 570 24.13 13.28 20.28
CA GLN A 570 23.42 14.40 19.66
C GLN A 570 22.75 13.96 18.37
N PRO A 571 21.63 14.58 17.95
CA PRO A 571 20.96 14.16 16.73
C PRO A 571 21.85 14.47 15.53
N LEU A 572 22.06 13.50 14.64
CA LEU A 572 22.68 13.72 13.34
C LEU A 572 21.62 13.95 12.27
N ILE A 573 20.56 13.13 12.31
CA ILE A 573 19.42 13.19 11.38
C ILE A 573 18.13 13.16 12.19
N SER A 574 17.32 14.20 12.06
CA SER A 574 15.99 14.27 12.70
C SER A 574 14.92 14.61 11.67
N LEU A 575 13.74 14.04 11.86
CA LEU A 575 12.58 14.17 10.98
C LEU A 575 11.36 14.55 11.81
N LYS A 576 10.53 15.44 11.29
CA LYS A 576 9.19 15.70 11.82
C LYS A 576 8.19 15.77 10.68
N PHE A 577 7.08 15.04 10.84
CA PHE A 577 5.94 15.15 9.94
C PHE A 577 5.00 16.26 10.41
N TYR A 578 4.43 16.97 9.45
CA TYR A 578 3.40 17.96 9.68
C TYR A 578 2.08 17.48 9.05
N ASN A 579 1.10 17.24 9.92
CA ASN A 579 -0.25 16.86 9.51
C ASN A 579 -1.14 18.09 9.58
N ASN A 580 -1.54 18.61 8.42
CA ASN A 580 -2.62 19.57 8.36
C ASN A 580 -3.94 18.80 8.23
N ASN A 581 -4.90 19.02 9.13
CA ASN A 581 -6.20 18.31 9.19
C ASN A 581 -7.13 18.57 7.98
N CYS A 582 -6.59 19.10 6.88
CA CYS A 582 -7.28 19.53 5.66
C CYS A 582 -6.71 18.93 4.36
N SER A 583 -5.51 18.36 4.37
CA SER A 583 -4.82 17.88 3.15
C SER A 583 -4.25 16.48 3.35
N GLN A 584 -4.46 15.60 2.37
CA GLN A 584 -3.95 14.21 2.35
C GLN A 584 -2.44 14.09 2.09
N LYS A 585 -1.73 15.23 2.05
CA LYS A 585 -0.28 15.30 1.91
C LYS A 585 0.32 15.71 3.24
N HIS A 586 1.23 14.89 3.74
CA HIS A 586 1.94 15.14 4.98
C HIS A 586 3.23 15.90 4.65
N GLY A 587 3.30 17.18 5.03
CA GLY A 587 4.55 17.92 4.91
C GLY A 587 5.60 17.30 5.82
N CYS A 588 6.88 17.51 5.52
CA CYS A 588 7.93 17.06 6.42
C CYS A 588 9.07 18.06 6.53
N VAL A 589 9.71 18.05 7.69
CA VAL A 589 10.93 18.81 7.96
C VAL A 589 12.00 17.83 8.37
N ILE A 590 13.05 17.75 7.56
CA ILE A 590 14.25 16.97 7.86
C ILE A 590 15.35 17.95 8.27
N VAL A 591 15.96 17.72 9.43
CA VAL A 591 17.12 18.47 9.89
C VAL A 591 18.33 17.55 9.88
N LEU A 592 19.28 17.91 9.03
CA LEU A 592 20.62 17.35 8.97
C LEU A 592 21.52 18.23 9.84
N ASN A 593 21.89 17.71 11.00
CA ASN A 593 22.59 18.47 12.04
C ASN A 593 24.10 18.44 11.82
N PHE A 594 24.53 18.80 10.61
CA PHE A 594 25.93 18.95 10.23
C PHE A 594 26.09 20.03 9.15
N TRP A 595 27.31 20.50 8.95
CA TRP A 595 27.63 21.49 7.92
C TRP A 595 27.57 20.86 6.51
N PRO A 596 26.86 21.41 5.51
CA PRO A 596 26.58 20.72 4.24
C PRO A 596 27.77 20.65 3.28
N VAL A 597 28.74 21.56 3.39
CA VAL A 597 29.89 21.62 2.47
C VAL A 597 30.91 20.55 2.86
N SER A 598 31.36 19.76 1.89
CA SER A 598 32.38 18.72 2.08
C SER A 598 33.78 19.31 2.22
N ASP A 599 34.70 18.53 2.76
CA ASP A 599 36.09 18.93 2.88
C ASP A 599 36.85 18.95 1.54
N ASP A 600 36.25 18.51 0.43
CA ASP A 600 36.86 18.60 -0.92
C ASP A 600 37.31 20.03 -1.27
N LEU A 601 36.65 21.05 -0.68
CA LEU A 601 36.97 22.46 -0.91
C LEU A 601 38.12 23.00 -0.07
N LYS A 602 38.22 22.61 1.21
CA LYS A 602 39.22 23.17 2.14
C LYS A 602 40.45 22.29 2.27
N LYS A 603 40.31 20.96 2.11
CA LYS A 603 41.37 19.95 2.24
C LYS A 603 42.17 20.03 3.56
N ASN A 604 41.59 20.62 4.60
CA ASN A 604 42.22 20.80 5.91
C ASN A 604 41.57 19.93 7.00
N HIS A 605 40.62 19.08 6.58
CA HIS A 605 39.77 18.22 7.39
C HIS A 605 38.84 18.98 8.33
N SER A 606 38.58 20.28 8.13
CA SER A 606 37.62 21.03 8.96
C SER A 606 36.18 20.55 8.74
N PHE A 607 35.84 20.17 7.51
CA PHE A 607 34.49 19.76 7.13
C PHE A 607 34.33 18.24 7.02
N TRP A 608 33.11 17.78 6.72
CA TRP A 608 32.84 16.35 6.63
C TRP A 608 33.65 15.68 5.52
N ILE A 609 34.13 14.46 5.81
CA ILE A 609 35.12 13.76 4.99
C ILE A 609 34.43 13.18 3.73
N PRO A 610 34.83 13.58 2.52
CA PRO A 610 34.19 13.18 1.26
C PRO A 610 34.14 11.68 0.99
N THR A 611 35.08 10.90 1.55
CA THR A 611 35.10 9.44 1.45
C THR A 611 34.06 8.74 2.32
N THR A 612 33.38 9.48 3.21
CA THR A 612 32.25 8.99 4.01
C THR A 612 30.90 9.36 3.35
N ASP A 613 29.80 8.81 3.86
CA ASP A 613 28.50 8.85 3.18
C ASP A 613 27.70 10.16 3.37
N GLY A 614 28.36 11.29 3.65
CA GLY A 614 27.69 12.58 3.87
C GLY A 614 26.83 13.03 2.68
N ALA A 615 27.32 12.83 1.45
CA ALA A 615 26.56 13.14 0.24
C ALA A 615 25.35 12.19 0.04
N LYS A 616 25.45 10.91 0.45
CA LYS A 616 24.31 9.97 0.45
C LYS A 616 23.24 10.42 1.43
N ILE A 617 23.63 10.82 2.65
CA ILE A 617 22.70 11.35 3.66
C ILE A 617 21.92 12.54 3.09
N ILE A 618 22.60 13.50 2.45
CA ILE A 618 21.96 14.67 1.81
C ILE A 618 21.02 14.21 0.68
N GLY A 619 21.52 13.39 -0.25
CA GLY A 619 20.76 12.94 -1.41
C GLY A 619 19.51 12.12 -1.06
N ASN A 620 19.62 11.21 -0.10
CA ASN A 620 18.51 10.40 0.40
C ASN A 620 17.49 11.25 1.17
N SER A 621 17.94 12.25 1.93
CA SER A 621 17.04 13.18 2.63
C SER A 621 16.20 14.00 1.66
N ILE A 622 16.81 14.54 0.60
CA ILE A 622 16.11 15.27 -0.46
C ILE A 622 15.11 14.32 -1.16
N GLN A 623 15.52 13.08 -1.45
CA GLN A 623 14.67 12.10 -2.13
C GLN A 623 13.46 11.74 -1.26
N PHE A 624 13.68 11.51 0.03
CA PHE A 624 12.64 11.20 0.99
C PHE A 624 11.64 12.35 1.13
N ALA A 625 12.12 13.59 1.23
CA ALA A 625 11.29 14.79 1.34
C ALA A 625 10.31 15.00 0.16
N THR A 626 10.56 14.37 -0.99
CA THR A 626 9.71 14.48 -2.20
C THR A 626 8.58 13.44 -2.28
N ASN A 627 8.57 12.43 -1.41
CA ASN A 627 7.66 11.27 -1.55
C ASN A 627 6.26 11.49 -0.92
N PHE A 628 5.84 12.73 -0.65
CA PHE A 628 4.62 13.06 0.11
C PHE A 628 3.56 13.90 -0.64
#